data_AF-A0A2A5DKU2-F1
#
_entry.id   AF-A0A2A5DKU2-F1
#
_cell.length_a   1.000
_cell.length_b   1.000
_cell.length_c   1.000
_cell.angle_alpha   90.00
_cell.angle_beta   90.00
_cell.angle_gamma   90.00
#
_symmetry.space_group_name_H-M   'P 1'
#
loop_
_entity.id
_entity.type
_entity.pdbx_description
1 polymer ?
#
loop_
_entity_poly.entity_id
_entity_poly.type
_entity_poly.pdbx_seq_one_letter_code
_entity_poly.pdbx_strand_id
1 'polypeptide(L)'
;MSRAVDQLPQYLSKYITQQNYENYTFINHAVWRYILRQNLQFFGKEKKSLACYGKGLIETGIPIDSIPKISAIDQKLDHLGWGAVPVCGFIPPVAFLEFQANCVLPIARDIRSYKHVNYTPAPDIIHEAAGHAPILIETNYADFLKMYGSIATKTIDSKENIELYESIRVLSDLKEAKRSTKEEILVAEKSFNQCLKQIDDVSESAEIVRLYWWTAEYGLLGDLKSPKIYGAGLLSSVGESYNSLTDKVKKLPLTIDCINYGYDITKQQPQLFVADSFQNMVDVLKEFEKTMAYRVGGLESLKKAQKAGIVTTTTFKNKLSISGILYDMKIHFDNIQTIQWTIAVQAGVDSTPIKEWDTADHQNGLMGLLSVPLDYKDSGMVDKDYLQKGGFKIGENISVQLDNDVIVKGCLFDIYEFEGYLQSFYLKEAKIIWSNKKENDYEELFWIFDTKVTSVYGGPLDQQSFGEHLIGEASTSPNDLSGLNEEEIIMNEALQKIRELRESSETQIPLNFIEELECLAKIYLSSNLKHWLFALELYEICIINFHLNPMLFSWLNELAIIVNDGDLFNEEDSKLLDDGLKIINNKLKGRKNA
;
A
#
# COMPACT_ATOMS: atom_id res chain seq x y z
N MET A 1 19.70 6.99 -7.65
CA MET A 1 18.37 6.40 -7.49
C MET A 1 17.74 6.31 -8.88
N SER A 2 16.66 5.58 -9.04
CA SER A 2 15.89 5.59 -10.29
C SER A 2 15.26 6.96 -10.54
N ARG A 3 14.89 7.22 -11.80
CA ARG A 3 14.21 8.47 -12.18
C ARG A 3 12.84 8.60 -11.52
N ALA A 4 12.15 7.49 -11.29
CA ALA A 4 10.85 7.48 -10.62
C ALA A 4 10.99 7.95 -9.16
N VAL A 5 12.01 7.46 -8.45
CA VAL A 5 12.29 7.89 -7.07
C VAL A 5 12.72 9.36 -7.00
N ASP A 6 13.54 9.83 -7.95
CA ASP A 6 13.97 11.24 -8.01
C ASP A 6 12.80 12.22 -8.27
N GLN A 7 11.69 11.74 -8.85
CA GLN A 7 10.49 12.52 -9.16
C GLN A 7 9.40 12.43 -8.08
N LEU A 8 9.63 11.66 -7.01
CA LEU A 8 8.63 11.50 -5.96
C LEU A 8 8.30 12.84 -5.30
N PRO A 9 7.01 13.09 -5.01
CA PRO A 9 6.61 14.21 -4.18
C PRO A 9 7.32 14.20 -2.83
N GLN A 10 7.84 15.35 -2.41
CA GLN A 10 8.71 15.45 -1.23
C GLN A 10 8.01 14.99 0.06
N TYR A 11 6.71 15.19 0.22
CA TYR A 11 5.99 14.76 1.43
C TYR A 11 5.91 13.25 1.59
N LEU A 12 6.12 12.46 0.52
CA LEU A 12 6.21 11.00 0.64
C LEU A 12 7.53 10.54 1.25
N SER A 13 8.56 11.39 1.28
CA SER A 13 9.88 11.03 1.79
C SER A 13 9.86 10.65 3.27
N LYS A 14 8.87 11.11 4.04
CA LYS A 14 8.72 10.74 5.46
C LYS A 14 8.40 9.26 5.68
N TYR A 15 7.81 8.58 4.68
CA TYR A 15 7.55 7.15 4.72
C TYR A 15 8.76 6.31 4.29
N ILE A 16 9.75 6.95 3.66
CA ILE A 16 10.97 6.29 3.21
C ILE A 16 11.95 6.19 4.38
N THR A 17 12.48 4.99 4.61
CA THR A 17 13.45 4.73 5.67
C THR A 17 14.82 4.34 5.10
N GLN A 18 15.74 3.86 5.94
CA GLN A 18 16.97 3.23 5.49
C GLN A 18 16.86 1.71 5.65
N GLN A 19 17.35 0.98 4.64
CA GLN A 19 17.58 -0.46 4.77
C GLN A 19 18.95 -0.67 5.41
N ASN A 20 18.98 -0.84 6.73
CA ASN A 20 20.19 -1.24 7.44
C ASN A 20 20.49 -2.70 7.05
N TYR A 21 21.36 -2.91 6.06
CA TYR A 21 21.56 -4.26 5.52
C TYR A 21 22.28 -5.19 6.51
N GLU A 22 23.21 -4.66 7.30
CA GLU A 22 24.00 -5.39 8.32
C GLU A 22 23.14 -5.96 9.45
N ASN A 23 21.89 -5.49 9.54
CA ASN A 23 20.92 -5.93 10.53
C ASN A 23 20.28 -7.28 10.16
N TYR A 24 20.38 -7.72 8.89
CA TYR A 24 19.94 -9.06 8.50
C TYR A 24 20.90 -10.13 9.01
N THR A 25 20.37 -11.04 9.80
CA THR A 25 21.12 -12.20 10.28
C THR A 25 21.27 -13.25 9.18
N PHE A 26 22.21 -14.18 9.33
CA PHE A 26 22.34 -15.32 8.42
C PHE A 26 21.13 -16.25 8.49
N ILE A 27 20.41 -16.25 9.62
CA ILE A 27 19.10 -16.88 9.75
C ILE A 27 18.11 -16.25 8.77
N ASN A 28 18.04 -14.91 8.73
CA ASN A 28 17.16 -14.21 7.80
C ASN A 28 17.50 -14.53 6.33
N HIS A 29 18.79 -14.55 5.98
CA HIS A 29 19.22 -14.94 4.64
C HIS A 29 18.85 -16.39 4.29
N ALA A 30 18.90 -17.31 5.26
CA ALA A 30 18.47 -18.69 5.06
C ALA A 30 16.95 -18.82 4.87
N VAL A 31 16.14 -18.09 5.65
CA VAL A 31 14.69 -18.02 5.46
C VAL A 31 14.33 -17.51 4.07
N TRP A 32 14.94 -16.39 3.65
CA TRP A 32 14.79 -15.85 2.29
C TRP A 32 15.06 -16.91 1.23
N ARG A 33 16.24 -17.54 1.30
CA ARG A 33 16.69 -18.52 0.32
C ARG A 33 15.77 -19.74 0.27
N TYR A 34 15.34 -20.23 1.43
CA TYR A 34 14.39 -21.33 1.52
C TYR A 34 13.10 -20.98 0.75
N ILE A 35 12.47 -19.85 1.07
CA ILE A 35 11.19 -19.44 0.45
C ILE A 35 11.34 -19.22 -1.06
N LEU A 36 12.36 -18.48 -1.50
CA LEU A 36 12.56 -18.18 -2.92
C LEU A 36 12.81 -19.44 -3.77
N ARG A 37 13.52 -20.43 -3.21
CA ARG A 37 13.72 -21.72 -3.90
C ARG A 37 12.43 -22.52 -4.00
N GLN A 38 11.59 -22.49 -2.96
CA GLN A 38 10.25 -23.10 -2.98
C GLN A 38 9.36 -22.45 -4.04
N ASN A 39 9.30 -21.13 -4.07
CA ASN A 39 8.54 -20.39 -5.09
C ASN A 39 9.03 -20.73 -6.50
N LEU A 40 10.34 -20.67 -6.75
CA LEU A 40 10.92 -21.01 -8.05
C LEU A 40 10.61 -22.44 -8.50
N GLN A 41 10.65 -23.41 -7.59
CA GLN A 41 10.32 -24.79 -7.93
C GLN A 41 8.85 -24.92 -8.34
N PHE A 42 7.94 -24.27 -7.61
CA PHE A 42 6.51 -24.32 -7.87
C PHE A 42 6.15 -23.61 -9.20
N PHE A 43 6.63 -22.38 -9.39
CA PHE A 43 6.30 -21.59 -10.59
C PHE A 43 7.09 -22.02 -11.83
N GLY A 44 8.31 -22.53 -11.68
CA GLY A 44 9.19 -22.90 -12.78
C GLY A 44 8.80 -24.19 -13.53
N LYS A 45 8.16 -25.17 -12.86
CA LYS A 45 7.88 -26.48 -13.48
C LYS A 45 6.66 -26.51 -14.40
N GLU A 46 5.67 -25.66 -14.17
CA GLU A 46 4.33 -25.83 -14.75
C GLU A 46 3.77 -24.57 -15.45
N LYS A 47 4.59 -23.52 -15.64
CA LYS A 47 4.12 -22.22 -16.20
C LYS A 47 2.87 -21.69 -15.48
N LYS A 48 2.81 -21.92 -14.16
CA LYS A 48 1.70 -21.57 -13.26
C LYS A 48 1.59 -20.07 -12.99
N SER A 49 2.67 -19.32 -13.19
CA SER A 49 2.70 -17.87 -13.08
C SER A 49 2.61 -17.20 -14.44
N LEU A 50 2.05 -15.99 -14.46
CA LEU A 50 1.86 -15.19 -15.66
C LEU A 50 3.18 -14.78 -16.32
N ALA A 51 4.02 -14.06 -15.56
CA ALA A 51 5.42 -13.86 -15.90
C ALA A 51 6.17 -15.17 -15.63
N CYS A 52 7.22 -15.47 -16.39
CA CYS A 52 8.19 -16.47 -15.94
C CYS A 52 8.78 -15.93 -14.63
N TYR A 53 8.30 -16.42 -13.48
CA TYR A 53 8.59 -15.84 -12.17
C TYR A 53 10.10 -15.68 -11.94
N GLY A 54 10.88 -16.68 -12.35
CA GLY A 54 12.35 -16.62 -12.31
C GLY A 54 12.96 -15.55 -13.22
N LYS A 55 12.40 -15.31 -14.41
CA LYS A 55 12.82 -14.18 -15.27
C LYS A 55 12.53 -12.84 -14.59
N GLY A 56 11.34 -12.69 -14.00
CA GLY A 56 10.93 -11.50 -13.24
C GLY A 56 11.91 -11.19 -12.12
N LEU A 57 12.21 -12.16 -11.27
CA LEU A 57 13.20 -12.01 -10.19
C LEU A 57 14.56 -11.50 -10.70
N ILE A 58 15.05 -12.04 -11.82
CA ILE A 58 16.33 -11.63 -12.40
C ILE A 58 16.29 -10.19 -12.92
N GLU A 59 15.27 -9.84 -13.70
CA GLU A 59 15.15 -8.52 -14.33
C GLU A 59 14.89 -7.41 -13.29
N THR A 60 14.29 -7.74 -12.15
CA THR A 60 14.03 -6.80 -11.05
C THR A 60 15.10 -6.82 -9.96
N GLY A 61 16.21 -7.54 -10.15
CA GLY A 61 17.36 -7.48 -9.24
C GLY A 61 17.21 -8.27 -7.95
N ILE A 62 16.42 -9.35 -7.97
CA ILE A 62 16.10 -10.16 -6.80
C ILE A 62 16.90 -11.47 -6.84
N PRO A 63 17.94 -11.61 -5.98
CA PRO A 63 18.71 -12.83 -5.89
C PRO A 63 17.96 -13.91 -5.10
N ILE A 64 18.27 -15.17 -5.42
CA ILE A 64 17.64 -16.33 -4.77
C ILE A 64 18.29 -16.65 -3.44
N ASP A 65 19.61 -16.51 -3.33
CA ASP A 65 20.35 -17.04 -2.18
C ASP A 65 20.57 -16.02 -1.05
N SER A 66 20.17 -14.76 -1.23
CA SER A 66 20.32 -13.69 -0.24
C SER A 66 19.26 -12.60 -0.39
N ILE A 67 18.84 -12.01 0.72
CA ILE A 67 18.00 -10.81 0.75
C ILE A 67 18.63 -9.70 -0.12
N PRO A 68 17.86 -9.08 -1.04
CA PRO A 68 18.36 -8.01 -1.91
C PRO A 68 18.59 -6.71 -1.14
N LYS A 69 19.54 -5.91 -1.64
CA LYS A 69 19.55 -4.48 -1.34
C LYS A 69 18.43 -3.81 -2.14
N ILE A 70 17.54 -3.09 -1.47
CA ILE A 70 16.42 -2.37 -2.12
C ILE A 70 16.95 -1.35 -3.13
N SER A 71 18.12 -0.76 -2.88
CA SER A 71 18.81 0.10 -3.84
C SER A 71 19.25 -0.62 -5.12
N ALA A 72 19.52 -1.93 -5.07
CA ALA A 72 19.81 -2.73 -6.26
C ALA A 72 18.53 -3.04 -7.04
N ILE A 73 17.41 -3.27 -6.35
CA ILE A 73 16.08 -3.39 -6.97
C ILE A 73 15.71 -2.07 -7.66
N ASP A 74 15.85 -0.94 -6.98
CA ASP A 74 15.60 0.40 -7.54
C ASP A 74 16.36 0.65 -8.85
N GLN A 75 17.67 0.39 -8.86
CA GLN A 75 18.49 0.50 -10.06
C GLN A 75 18.02 -0.41 -11.19
N LYS A 76 17.54 -1.61 -10.85
CA LYS A 76 17.03 -2.57 -11.83
C LYS A 76 15.65 -2.19 -12.33
N LEU A 77 14.80 -1.54 -11.56
CA LEU A 77 13.48 -1.12 -12.02
C LEU A 77 13.52 0.12 -12.94
N ASP A 78 14.59 0.94 -12.90
CA ASP A 78 14.65 2.19 -13.66
C ASP A 78 14.47 2.03 -15.18
N HIS A 79 14.94 0.91 -15.75
CA HIS A 79 14.75 0.62 -17.18
C HIS A 79 13.30 0.24 -17.54
N LEU A 80 12.50 -0.18 -16.57
CA LEU A 80 11.06 -0.43 -16.69
C LEU A 80 10.22 0.84 -16.43
N GLY A 81 10.88 1.97 -16.11
CA GLY A 81 10.20 3.20 -15.71
C GLY A 81 9.66 3.16 -14.28
N TRP A 82 10.11 2.20 -13.48
CA TRP A 82 9.73 2.03 -12.07
C TRP A 82 10.92 2.28 -11.14
N GLY A 83 10.63 2.47 -9.86
CA GLY A 83 11.62 2.57 -8.79
C GLY A 83 11.23 1.77 -7.55
N ALA A 84 12.10 1.73 -6.55
CA ALA A 84 11.78 1.11 -5.27
C ALA A 84 12.36 1.90 -4.10
N VAL A 85 11.60 1.96 -3.00
CA VAL A 85 12.02 2.64 -1.76
C VAL A 85 11.79 1.75 -0.54
N PRO A 86 12.72 1.73 0.43
CA PRO A 86 12.50 1.02 1.68
C PRO A 86 11.48 1.75 2.56
N VAL A 87 10.55 1.01 3.17
CA VAL A 87 9.58 1.53 4.16
C VAL A 87 9.60 0.71 5.46
N CYS A 88 9.07 1.29 6.54
CA CYS A 88 8.89 0.61 7.83
C CYS A 88 7.53 -0.08 7.86
N GLY A 89 7.50 -1.42 7.73
CA GLY A 89 6.26 -2.20 7.86
C GLY A 89 5.07 -1.61 7.11
N PHE A 90 3.94 -1.44 7.82
CA PHE A 90 2.74 -0.79 7.29
C PHE A 90 2.92 0.72 7.17
N ILE A 91 2.66 1.22 5.96
CA ILE A 91 2.45 2.65 5.70
C ILE A 91 0.97 2.90 5.39
N PRO A 92 0.48 4.14 5.62
CA PRO A 92 -0.91 4.48 5.35
C PRO A 92 -1.31 4.08 3.91
N PRO A 93 -2.48 3.42 3.71
CA PRO A 93 -2.85 2.88 2.39
C PRO A 93 -2.82 3.91 1.27
N VAL A 94 -3.28 5.14 1.53
CA VAL A 94 -3.23 6.24 0.55
C VAL A 94 -1.80 6.55 0.12
N ALA A 95 -0.84 6.56 1.05
CA ALA A 95 0.56 6.80 0.74
C ALA A 95 1.16 5.64 -0.09
N PHE A 96 0.85 4.39 0.26
CA PHE A 96 1.26 3.22 -0.52
C PHE A 96 0.79 3.31 -1.98
N LEU A 97 -0.49 3.65 -2.18
CA LEU A 97 -1.11 3.79 -3.50
C LEU A 97 -0.55 4.97 -4.29
N GLU A 98 -0.16 6.04 -3.60
CA GLU A 98 0.46 7.19 -4.21
C GLU A 98 1.90 6.91 -4.68
N PHE A 99 2.66 6.08 -3.96
CA PHE A 99 3.93 5.57 -4.48
C PHE A 99 3.72 4.83 -5.80
N GLN A 100 2.70 3.96 -5.89
CA GLN A 100 2.40 3.23 -7.13
C GLN A 100 1.94 4.16 -8.27
N ALA A 101 1.15 5.20 -7.96
CA ALA A 101 0.77 6.22 -8.94
C ALA A 101 2.00 6.92 -9.56
N ASN A 102 3.07 7.05 -8.77
CA ASN A 102 4.37 7.58 -9.17
C ASN A 102 5.37 6.51 -9.66
N CYS A 103 4.90 5.29 -9.96
CA CYS A 103 5.72 4.17 -10.45
C CYS A 103 6.83 3.77 -9.47
N VAL A 104 6.61 3.91 -8.16
CA VAL A 104 7.54 3.48 -7.13
C VAL A 104 6.92 2.37 -6.29
N LEU A 105 7.67 1.30 -6.08
CA LEU A 105 7.29 0.20 -5.21
C LEU A 105 7.84 0.45 -3.78
N PRO A 106 6.99 0.71 -2.78
CA PRO A 106 7.42 0.72 -1.39
C PRO A 106 7.66 -0.71 -0.91
N ILE A 107 8.86 -1.01 -0.41
CA ILE A 107 9.27 -2.35 0.02
C ILE A 107 9.52 -2.33 1.52
N ALA A 108 8.72 -3.09 2.28
CA ALA A 108 8.96 -3.31 3.69
C ALA A 108 10.36 -3.92 3.89
N ARG A 109 11.19 -3.29 4.73
CA ARG A 109 12.57 -3.76 4.96
C ARG A 109 12.65 -5.01 5.85
N ASP A 110 11.63 -5.26 6.66
CA ASP A 110 11.62 -6.36 7.62
C ASP A 110 11.40 -7.70 6.92
N ILE A 111 11.86 -8.79 7.51
CA ILE A 111 11.66 -10.16 7.01
C ILE A 111 11.05 -11.01 8.11
N ARG A 112 10.10 -11.87 7.74
CA ARG A 112 9.47 -12.80 8.68
C ARG A 112 10.47 -13.74 9.36
N SER A 113 10.11 -14.20 10.56
CA SER A 113 10.88 -15.20 11.32
C SER A 113 10.81 -16.59 10.68
N TYR A 114 11.80 -17.44 10.99
CA TYR A 114 11.79 -18.87 10.64
C TYR A 114 10.60 -19.64 11.25
N LYS A 115 9.93 -19.08 12.26
CA LYS A 115 8.71 -19.63 12.87
C LYS A 115 7.45 -19.34 12.06
N HIS A 116 7.48 -18.35 11.17
CA HIS A 116 6.33 -17.85 10.42
C HIS A 116 6.56 -17.97 8.90
N VAL A 117 7.26 -19.02 8.45
CA VAL A 117 7.65 -19.20 7.04
C VAL A 117 6.44 -19.30 6.12
N ASN A 118 5.42 -20.05 6.53
CA ASN A 118 4.24 -20.33 5.71
C ASN A 118 3.29 -19.14 5.56
N TYR A 119 3.27 -18.23 6.53
CA TYR A 119 2.36 -17.09 6.57
C TYR A 119 2.84 -16.06 7.59
N THR A 120 2.77 -14.78 7.23
CA THR A 120 2.96 -13.64 8.13
C THR A 120 1.76 -12.70 8.03
N PRO A 121 1.22 -12.19 9.14
CA PRO A 121 0.13 -11.21 9.12
C PRO A 121 0.58 -9.82 8.62
N ALA A 122 1.88 -9.54 8.59
CA ALA A 122 2.44 -8.26 8.17
C ALA A 122 3.20 -8.39 6.83
N PRO A 123 3.08 -7.42 5.91
CA PRO A 123 3.92 -7.35 4.72
C PRO A 123 5.40 -7.29 5.09
N ASP A 124 6.21 -8.13 4.45
CA ASP A 124 7.64 -8.23 4.64
C ASP A 124 8.37 -8.12 3.30
N ILE A 125 9.71 -8.08 3.34
CA ILE A 125 10.53 -7.92 2.14
C ILE A 125 10.32 -9.05 1.13
N ILE A 126 9.92 -10.25 1.57
CA ILE A 126 9.59 -11.36 0.67
C ILE A 126 8.29 -11.05 -0.06
N HIS A 127 7.24 -10.64 0.65
CA HIS A 127 5.97 -10.26 0.06
C HIS A 127 6.13 -9.13 -0.96
N GLU A 128 6.76 -8.03 -0.54
CA GLU A 128 6.89 -6.84 -1.38
C GLU A 128 7.88 -7.03 -2.52
N ALA A 129 9.11 -7.46 -2.22
CA ALA A 129 10.11 -7.62 -3.27
C ALA A 129 9.81 -8.82 -4.15
N ALA A 130 9.62 -10.01 -3.58
CA ALA A 130 9.48 -11.25 -4.38
C ALA A 130 8.03 -11.56 -4.81
N GLY A 131 7.02 -10.90 -4.24
CA GLY A 131 5.63 -11.00 -4.69
C GLY A 131 5.29 -9.96 -5.77
N HIS A 132 5.46 -8.66 -5.47
CA HIS A 132 5.02 -7.57 -6.34
C HIS A 132 6.03 -7.22 -7.45
N ALA A 133 7.32 -7.15 -7.16
CA ALA A 133 8.28 -6.68 -8.17
C ALA A 133 8.38 -7.57 -9.43
N PRO A 134 8.44 -8.92 -9.37
CA PRO A 134 8.76 -9.75 -10.53
C PRO A 134 7.78 -9.64 -11.69
N ILE A 135 6.53 -9.25 -11.40
CA ILE A 135 5.49 -9.08 -12.42
C ILE A 135 5.56 -7.71 -13.11
N LEU A 136 6.29 -6.73 -12.57
CA LEU A 136 6.44 -5.41 -13.19
C LEU A 136 7.14 -5.45 -14.57
N ILE A 137 7.78 -6.58 -14.92
CA ILE A 137 8.30 -6.80 -16.28
C ILE A 137 7.18 -6.89 -17.33
N GLU A 138 5.95 -7.20 -16.90
CA GLU A 138 4.75 -7.19 -17.74
C GLU A 138 4.21 -5.76 -17.81
N THR A 139 4.60 -5.02 -18.85
CA THR A 139 4.26 -3.59 -19.02
C THR A 139 2.76 -3.27 -18.87
N ASN A 140 1.86 -4.11 -19.38
CA ASN A 140 0.41 -3.92 -19.21
C ASN A 140 -0.03 -3.99 -17.73
N TYR A 141 0.64 -4.83 -16.91
CA TYR A 141 0.39 -4.90 -15.47
C TYR A 141 0.92 -3.66 -14.77
N ALA A 142 2.13 -3.24 -15.13
CA ALA A 142 2.76 -2.04 -14.59
C ALA A 142 1.90 -0.79 -14.87
N ASP A 143 1.39 -0.65 -16.10
CA ASP A 143 0.48 0.44 -16.47
C ASP A 143 -0.85 0.36 -15.70
N PHE A 144 -1.37 -0.84 -15.49
CA PHE A 144 -2.55 -1.05 -14.65
C PHE A 144 -2.32 -0.59 -13.21
N LEU A 145 -1.21 -0.98 -12.57
CA LEU A 145 -0.90 -0.55 -11.19
C LEU A 145 -0.74 0.97 -11.08
N LYS A 146 -0.07 1.61 -12.03
CA LYS A 146 0.05 3.07 -12.07
C LYS A 146 -1.32 3.76 -12.15
N MET A 147 -2.18 3.26 -13.04
CA MET A 147 -3.52 3.80 -13.21
C MET A 147 -4.38 3.53 -11.97
N TYR A 148 -4.27 2.34 -11.39
CA TYR A 148 -4.92 1.97 -10.13
C TYR A 148 -4.55 2.96 -9.01
N GLY A 149 -3.25 3.16 -8.76
CA GLY A 149 -2.80 4.13 -7.75
C GLY A 149 -3.30 5.55 -8.00
N SER A 150 -3.30 5.99 -9.26
CA SER A 150 -3.77 7.33 -9.64
C SER A 150 -5.27 7.55 -9.37
N ILE A 151 -6.09 6.50 -9.55
CA ILE A 151 -7.52 6.54 -9.27
C ILE A 151 -7.76 6.39 -7.76
N ALA A 152 -7.06 5.46 -7.12
CA ALA A 152 -7.25 5.12 -5.72
C ALA A 152 -6.88 6.28 -4.78
N THR A 153 -5.89 7.10 -5.13
CA THR A 153 -5.55 8.32 -4.35
C THR A 153 -6.66 9.38 -4.35
N LYS A 154 -7.69 9.24 -5.19
CA LYS A 154 -8.86 10.14 -5.23
C LYS A 154 -10.07 9.63 -4.46
N THR A 155 -10.03 8.41 -3.92
CA THR A 155 -11.16 7.87 -3.15
C THR A 155 -11.43 8.66 -1.89
N ILE A 156 -12.70 8.79 -1.53
CA ILE A 156 -13.10 9.27 -0.21
C ILE A 156 -13.07 8.10 0.78
N ASP A 157 -12.14 8.14 1.74
CA ASP A 157 -12.10 7.19 2.86
C ASP A 157 -13.03 7.61 4.00
N SER A 158 -13.12 6.81 5.07
CA SER A 158 -13.83 7.19 6.30
C SER A 158 -12.88 7.31 7.48
N LYS A 159 -13.27 8.13 8.46
CA LYS A 159 -12.55 8.25 9.73
C LYS A 159 -12.42 6.90 10.44
N GLU A 160 -13.47 6.07 10.43
CA GLU A 160 -13.48 4.76 11.06
C GLU A 160 -12.48 3.80 10.42
N ASN A 161 -12.28 3.87 9.10
CA ASN A 161 -11.27 3.06 8.41
C ASN A 161 -9.85 3.48 8.76
N ILE A 162 -9.59 4.78 8.91
CA ILE A 162 -8.29 5.29 9.34
C ILE A 162 -7.98 4.80 10.77
N GLU A 163 -8.96 4.84 11.67
CA GLU A 163 -8.82 4.30 13.03
C GLU A 163 -8.61 2.77 13.03
N LEU A 164 -9.33 2.03 12.18
CA LEU A 164 -9.12 0.60 12.01
C LEU A 164 -7.69 0.30 11.53
N TYR A 165 -7.20 1.03 10.52
CA TYR A 165 -5.84 0.90 10.00
C TYR A 165 -4.79 1.09 11.10
N GLU A 166 -4.91 2.17 11.89
CA GLU A 166 -3.96 2.41 12.99
C GLU A 166 -4.03 1.29 14.04
N SER A 167 -5.22 0.78 14.34
CA SER A 167 -5.38 -0.30 15.32
C SER A 167 -4.74 -1.63 14.87
N ILE A 168 -4.88 -2.01 13.58
CA ILE A 168 -4.26 -3.22 13.05
C ILE A 168 -2.75 -3.07 12.91
N ARG A 169 -2.26 -1.87 12.56
CA ARG A 169 -0.84 -1.57 12.53
C ARG A 169 -0.21 -1.78 13.91
N VAL A 170 -0.77 -1.16 14.95
CA VAL A 170 -0.28 -1.31 16.34
C VAL A 170 -0.33 -2.77 16.78
N LEU A 171 -1.38 -3.51 16.45
CA LEU A 171 -1.48 -4.93 16.77
C LEU A 171 -0.41 -5.76 16.05
N SER A 172 -0.19 -5.52 14.77
CA SER A 172 0.83 -6.19 13.97
C SER A 172 2.23 -5.93 14.52
N ASP A 173 2.51 -4.67 14.83
CA ASP A 173 3.76 -4.21 15.41
C ASP A 173 4.07 -4.95 16.72
N LEU A 174 3.09 -5.06 17.62
CA LEU A 174 3.24 -5.78 18.89
C LEU A 174 3.37 -7.30 18.72
N LYS A 175 2.79 -7.90 17.68
CA LYS A 175 2.89 -9.36 17.44
C LYS A 175 4.26 -9.79 16.95
N GLU A 176 4.94 -8.95 16.18
CA GLU A 176 6.28 -9.22 15.66
C GLU A 176 7.40 -8.70 16.58
N ALA A 177 7.08 -7.78 17.50
CA ALA A 177 8.05 -7.27 18.47
C ALA A 177 8.54 -8.36 19.44
N LYS A 178 9.88 -8.54 19.51
CA LYS A 178 10.54 -9.54 20.38
C LYS A 178 10.21 -9.41 21.87
N ARG A 179 9.88 -8.20 22.35
CA ARG A 179 9.72 -7.87 23.78
C ARG A 179 8.28 -7.57 24.19
N SER A 180 7.32 -7.68 23.29
CA SER A 180 5.93 -7.40 23.63
C SER A 180 5.36 -8.45 24.58
N THR A 181 4.63 -7.96 25.57
CA THR A 181 3.94 -8.79 26.57
C THR A 181 2.63 -9.31 26.01
N LYS A 182 2.13 -10.41 26.60
CA LYS A 182 0.81 -10.97 26.20
C LYS A 182 -0.31 -9.97 26.51
N GLU A 183 -0.17 -9.21 27.59
CA GLU A 183 -1.11 -8.17 28.01
C GLU A 183 -1.19 -7.04 26.98
N GLU A 184 -0.06 -6.55 26.47
CA GLU A 184 -0.03 -5.52 25.42
C GLU A 184 -0.72 -6.00 24.13
N ILE A 185 -0.44 -7.23 23.70
CA ILE A 185 -1.08 -7.84 22.54
C ILE A 185 -2.59 -7.95 22.75
N LEU A 186 -3.04 -8.42 23.92
CA LEU A 186 -4.47 -8.53 24.24
C LEU A 186 -5.20 -7.17 24.24
N VAL A 187 -4.54 -6.10 24.72
CA VAL A 187 -5.10 -4.74 24.66
C VAL A 187 -5.23 -4.26 23.22
N ALA A 188 -4.21 -4.46 22.40
CA ALA A 188 -4.24 -4.11 20.98
C ALA A 188 -5.29 -4.92 20.21
N GLU A 189 -5.42 -6.22 20.48
CA GLU A 189 -6.47 -7.07 19.89
C GLU A 189 -7.87 -6.58 20.28
N LYS A 190 -8.08 -6.16 21.52
CA LYS A 190 -9.37 -5.61 21.95
C LYS A 190 -9.68 -4.29 21.24
N SER A 191 -8.70 -3.41 21.10
CA SER A 191 -8.82 -2.14 20.37
C SER A 191 -9.21 -2.38 18.90
N PHE A 192 -8.47 -3.25 18.21
CA PHE A 192 -8.75 -3.63 16.82
C PHE A 192 -10.18 -4.18 16.66
N ASN A 193 -10.59 -5.10 17.54
CA ASN A 193 -11.94 -5.66 17.51
C ASN A 193 -13.05 -4.63 17.82
N GLN A 194 -12.73 -3.54 18.51
CA GLN A 194 -13.68 -2.44 18.74
C GLN A 194 -13.83 -1.58 17.49
N CYS A 195 -12.73 -1.17 16.86
CA CYS A 195 -12.74 -0.43 15.59
C CYS A 195 -13.49 -1.22 14.50
N LEU A 196 -13.25 -2.52 14.40
CA LEU A 196 -13.91 -3.38 13.41
C LEU A 196 -15.44 -3.41 13.57
N LYS A 197 -15.96 -3.24 14.79
CA LYS A 197 -17.40 -3.23 15.08
C LYS A 197 -18.08 -1.88 14.81
N GLN A 198 -17.29 -0.81 14.64
CA GLN A 198 -17.80 0.54 14.36
C GLN A 198 -17.99 0.80 12.86
N ILE A 199 -17.47 -0.09 12.01
CA ILE A 199 -17.65 0.02 10.55
C ILE A 199 -19.06 -0.46 10.20
N ASP A 200 -19.97 0.50 10.05
CA ASP A 200 -21.37 0.24 9.69
C ASP A 200 -21.58 0.13 8.18
N ASP A 201 -20.77 0.82 7.36
CA ASP A 201 -20.88 0.87 5.89
C ASP A 201 -19.52 0.75 5.21
N VAL A 202 -19.52 0.26 3.97
CA VAL A 202 -18.32 0.17 3.13
C VAL A 202 -18.06 1.54 2.49
N SER A 203 -16.88 2.12 2.75
CA SER A 203 -16.46 3.37 2.10
C SER A 203 -16.01 3.13 0.66
N GLU A 204 -15.95 4.21 -0.13
CA GLU A 204 -15.43 4.16 -1.51
C GLU A 204 -13.96 3.68 -1.54
N SER A 205 -13.16 4.07 -0.54
CA SER A 205 -11.79 3.53 -0.34
C SER A 205 -11.80 2.02 -0.08
N ALA A 206 -12.70 1.51 0.79
CA ALA A 206 -12.78 0.08 1.08
C ALA A 206 -13.21 -0.75 -0.14
N GLU A 207 -14.09 -0.22 -1.02
CA GLU A 207 -14.47 -0.86 -2.28
C GLU A 207 -13.28 -1.01 -3.22
N ILE A 208 -12.49 0.06 -3.43
CA ILE A 208 -11.33 0.00 -4.31
C ILE A 208 -10.26 -0.94 -3.74
N VAL A 209 -10.03 -0.91 -2.43
CA VAL A 209 -9.07 -1.81 -1.76
C VAL A 209 -9.46 -3.28 -1.96
N ARG A 210 -10.75 -3.62 -1.98
CA ARG A 210 -11.19 -4.98 -2.36
C ARG A 210 -10.86 -5.31 -3.81
N LEU A 211 -11.02 -4.35 -4.73
CA LEU A 211 -10.58 -4.54 -6.13
C LEU A 211 -9.08 -4.85 -6.18
N TYR A 212 -8.25 -4.10 -5.45
CA TYR A 212 -6.81 -4.38 -5.35
C TYR A 212 -6.53 -5.77 -4.78
N TRP A 213 -7.22 -6.14 -3.70
CA TRP A 213 -7.07 -7.43 -3.05
C TRP A 213 -7.36 -8.58 -4.02
N TRP A 214 -8.47 -8.50 -4.75
CA TRP A 214 -8.87 -9.53 -5.71
C TRP A 214 -8.12 -9.47 -7.04
N THR A 215 -7.23 -8.49 -7.21
CA THR A 215 -6.37 -8.34 -8.39
C THR A 215 -4.88 -8.41 -8.04
N ALA A 216 -4.27 -7.30 -7.65
CA ALA A 216 -2.83 -7.22 -7.39
C ALA A 216 -2.34 -8.17 -6.28
N GLU A 217 -3.17 -8.50 -5.28
CA GLU A 217 -2.77 -9.39 -4.18
C GLU A 217 -3.10 -10.87 -4.44
N TYR A 218 -4.33 -11.18 -4.82
CA TYR A 218 -4.85 -12.55 -4.95
C TYR A 218 -5.48 -12.83 -6.32
N GLY A 219 -5.12 -12.05 -7.35
CA GLY A 219 -5.65 -12.20 -8.69
C GLY A 219 -5.03 -13.34 -9.48
N LEU A 220 -5.85 -13.87 -10.39
CA LEU A 220 -5.51 -14.86 -11.38
C LEU A 220 -5.79 -14.32 -12.79
N LEU A 221 -5.05 -14.77 -13.81
CA LEU A 221 -5.22 -14.31 -15.20
C LEU A 221 -5.37 -15.48 -16.18
N GLY A 222 -6.25 -15.34 -17.16
CA GLY A 222 -6.40 -16.24 -18.31
C GLY A 222 -7.69 -17.05 -18.25
N ASP A 223 -7.63 -18.31 -18.67
CA ASP A 223 -8.81 -19.18 -18.71
C ASP A 223 -9.29 -19.56 -17.31
N LEU A 224 -10.60 -19.48 -17.07
CA LEU A 224 -11.22 -19.75 -15.77
C LEU A 224 -10.94 -21.17 -15.24
N LYS A 225 -10.71 -22.16 -16.12
CA LYS A 225 -10.41 -23.55 -15.75
C LYS A 225 -8.91 -23.81 -15.59
N SER A 226 -8.08 -23.03 -16.26
CA SER A 226 -6.62 -23.14 -16.17
C SER A 226 -5.95 -21.76 -16.06
N PRO A 227 -6.23 -21.00 -14.98
CA PRO A 227 -5.70 -19.67 -14.84
C PRO A 227 -4.24 -19.69 -14.36
N LYS A 228 -3.56 -18.57 -14.55
CA LYS A 228 -2.20 -18.33 -14.04
C LYS A 228 -2.22 -17.38 -12.85
N ILE A 229 -1.31 -17.62 -11.93
CA ILE A 229 -1.10 -16.76 -10.76
C ILE A 229 -0.33 -15.52 -11.17
N TYR A 230 -0.76 -14.38 -10.66
CA TYR A 230 -0.07 -13.10 -10.82
C TYR A 230 -0.12 -12.25 -9.55
N GLY A 231 -1.12 -12.46 -8.68
CA GLY A 231 -1.23 -11.75 -7.41
C GLY A 231 -0.06 -12.02 -6.45
N ALA A 232 0.44 -10.96 -5.82
CA ALA A 232 1.65 -11.00 -4.99
C ALA A 232 1.51 -11.83 -3.71
N GLY A 233 0.34 -11.83 -3.07
CA GLY A 233 0.03 -12.69 -1.93
C GLY A 233 0.22 -14.17 -2.27
N LEU A 234 -0.25 -14.58 -3.46
CA LEU A 234 -0.02 -15.94 -3.97
C LEU A 234 1.44 -16.16 -4.34
N LEU A 235 2.08 -15.22 -5.06
CA LEU A 235 3.49 -15.34 -5.49
C LEU A 235 4.48 -15.42 -4.32
N SER A 236 4.12 -14.89 -3.15
CA SER A 236 4.95 -14.88 -1.94
C SER A 236 4.61 -15.97 -0.93
N SER A 237 3.54 -16.76 -1.17
CA SER A 237 3.09 -17.85 -0.29
C SER A 237 2.96 -19.17 -1.04
N VAL A 238 3.93 -20.08 -0.83
CA VAL A 238 3.93 -21.43 -1.47
C VAL A 238 2.67 -22.22 -1.12
N GLY A 239 2.27 -22.18 0.15
CA GLY A 239 1.13 -22.95 0.66
C GLY A 239 -0.18 -22.51 0.02
N GLU A 240 -0.42 -21.20 -0.05
CA GLU A 240 -1.62 -20.64 -0.70
C GLU A 240 -1.57 -20.78 -2.21
N SER A 241 -0.40 -20.63 -2.82
CA SER A 241 -0.18 -20.87 -4.25
C SER A 241 -0.57 -22.27 -4.70
N TYR A 242 -0.28 -23.30 -3.91
CA TYR A 242 -0.69 -24.66 -4.25
C TYR A 242 -2.21 -24.80 -4.20
N ASN A 243 -2.84 -24.33 -3.11
CA ASN A 243 -4.27 -24.47 -2.89
C ASN A 243 -5.11 -23.63 -3.87
N SER A 244 -4.61 -22.45 -4.27
CA SER A 244 -5.29 -21.50 -5.15
C SER A 244 -5.66 -22.08 -6.52
N LEU A 245 -4.89 -23.03 -7.04
CA LEU A 245 -5.14 -23.68 -8.33
C LEU A 245 -5.95 -24.98 -8.23
N THR A 246 -6.33 -25.43 -7.02
CA THR A 246 -7.15 -26.64 -6.83
C THR A 246 -8.65 -26.33 -6.81
N ASP A 247 -9.50 -27.34 -7.00
CA ASP A 247 -10.96 -27.17 -6.94
C ASP A 247 -11.51 -26.76 -5.55
N LYS A 248 -10.66 -26.76 -4.50
CA LYS A 248 -11.03 -26.32 -3.15
C LYS A 248 -11.32 -24.81 -3.07
N VAL A 249 -10.69 -24.02 -3.94
CA VAL A 249 -10.85 -22.56 -4.00
C VAL A 249 -11.71 -22.21 -5.19
N LYS A 250 -12.81 -21.46 -4.99
CA LYS A 250 -13.73 -21.11 -6.08
C LYS A 250 -13.10 -20.09 -7.03
N LYS A 251 -13.19 -20.30 -8.34
CA LYS A 251 -12.74 -19.33 -9.36
C LYS A 251 -13.94 -18.58 -9.89
N LEU A 252 -13.89 -17.25 -9.85
CA LEU A 252 -14.93 -16.36 -10.36
C LEU A 252 -14.36 -15.49 -11.48
N PRO A 253 -15.12 -15.14 -12.54
CA PRO A 253 -14.67 -14.15 -13.50
C PRO A 253 -14.53 -12.78 -12.84
N LEU A 254 -13.49 -12.03 -13.20
CA LEU A 254 -13.30 -10.66 -12.71
C LEU A 254 -14.34 -9.73 -13.34
N THR A 255 -15.17 -9.15 -12.49
CA THR A 255 -16.16 -8.12 -12.80
C THR A 255 -16.17 -7.09 -11.69
N ILE A 256 -16.88 -5.97 -11.88
CA ILE A 256 -17.04 -4.95 -10.85
C ILE A 256 -17.61 -5.51 -9.54
N ASP A 257 -18.38 -6.61 -9.59
CA ASP A 257 -18.96 -7.24 -8.41
C ASP A 257 -17.92 -7.68 -7.36
N CYS A 258 -16.63 -7.81 -7.73
CA CYS A 258 -15.58 -8.15 -6.78
C CYS A 258 -15.47 -7.16 -5.60
N ILE A 259 -15.87 -5.89 -5.77
CA ILE A 259 -15.89 -4.90 -4.68
C ILE A 259 -16.89 -5.26 -3.57
N ASN A 260 -17.85 -6.12 -3.84
CA ASN A 260 -18.83 -6.60 -2.86
C ASN A 260 -18.32 -7.78 -2.01
N TYR A 261 -17.13 -8.31 -2.31
CA TYR A 261 -16.54 -9.44 -1.60
C TYR A 261 -15.52 -8.93 -0.58
N GLY A 262 -15.89 -8.94 0.69
CA GLY A 262 -14.95 -8.77 1.79
C GLY A 262 -13.96 -9.95 1.90
N TYR A 263 -12.85 -9.74 2.59
CA TYR A 263 -11.80 -10.73 2.78
C TYR A 263 -11.33 -10.76 4.24
N ASP A 264 -10.73 -11.89 4.63
CA ASP A 264 -10.07 -12.08 5.91
C ASP A 264 -8.59 -12.32 5.62
N ILE A 265 -7.75 -11.38 6.05
CA ILE A 265 -6.29 -11.47 5.80
C ILE A 265 -5.67 -12.67 6.52
N THR A 266 -6.29 -13.15 7.61
CA THR A 266 -5.74 -14.18 8.50
C THR A 266 -6.01 -15.61 8.05
N LYS A 267 -6.75 -15.79 6.94
CA LYS A 267 -7.19 -17.10 6.45
C LYS A 267 -6.92 -17.23 4.97
N GLN A 268 -6.83 -18.48 4.51
CA GLN A 268 -6.79 -18.78 3.09
C GLN A 268 -8.06 -18.29 2.39
N GLN A 269 -7.88 -17.73 1.20
CA GLN A 269 -8.98 -17.11 0.46
C GLN A 269 -9.97 -18.19 -0.05
N PRO A 270 -11.28 -18.08 0.25
CA PRO A 270 -12.26 -19.09 -0.16
C PRO A 270 -12.58 -19.04 -1.67
N GLN A 271 -12.34 -17.89 -2.28
CA GLN A 271 -12.52 -17.62 -3.70
C GLN A 271 -11.40 -16.73 -4.22
N LEU A 272 -11.18 -16.81 -5.53
CA LEU A 272 -10.26 -15.94 -6.28
C LEU A 272 -10.94 -15.49 -7.57
N PHE A 273 -10.53 -14.32 -8.06
CA PHE A 273 -11.04 -13.75 -9.30
C PHE A 273 -10.04 -13.97 -10.43
N VAL A 274 -10.57 -14.35 -11.59
CA VAL A 274 -9.81 -14.61 -12.81
C VAL A 274 -10.14 -13.51 -13.81
N ALA A 275 -9.16 -12.67 -14.11
CA ALA A 275 -9.25 -11.72 -15.20
C ALA A 275 -8.96 -12.42 -16.54
N ASP A 276 -9.76 -12.13 -17.57
CA ASP A 276 -9.54 -12.73 -18.89
C ASP A 276 -8.26 -12.18 -19.56
N SER A 277 -7.93 -10.92 -19.26
CA SER A 277 -6.77 -10.21 -19.78
C SER A 277 -6.45 -8.98 -18.93
N PHE A 278 -5.28 -8.36 -19.15
CA PHE A 278 -4.97 -7.06 -18.54
C PHE A 278 -6.00 -5.99 -18.91
N GLN A 279 -6.53 -6.02 -20.13
CA GLN A 279 -7.57 -5.09 -20.55
C GLN A 279 -8.85 -5.26 -19.72
N ASN A 280 -9.23 -6.49 -19.38
CA ASN A 280 -10.38 -6.73 -18.50
C ASN A 280 -10.18 -6.11 -17.10
N MET A 281 -8.98 -6.16 -16.54
CA MET A 281 -8.68 -5.46 -15.27
C MET A 281 -8.82 -3.94 -15.41
N VAL A 282 -8.30 -3.37 -16.50
CA VAL A 282 -8.43 -1.94 -16.83
C VAL A 282 -9.89 -1.54 -16.98
N ASP A 283 -10.69 -2.37 -17.66
CA ASP A 283 -12.10 -2.10 -17.92
C ASP A 283 -12.92 -2.10 -16.62
N VAL A 284 -12.69 -3.09 -15.75
CA VAL A 284 -13.34 -3.18 -14.43
C VAL A 284 -12.95 -2.00 -13.54
N LEU A 285 -11.68 -1.61 -13.52
CA LEU A 285 -11.22 -0.44 -12.78
C LEU A 285 -11.86 0.85 -13.31
N LYS A 286 -11.98 1.03 -14.63
CA LYS A 286 -12.65 2.19 -15.24
C LYS A 286 -14.16 2.18 -15.04
N GLU A 287 -14.77 1.00 -14.91
CA GLU A 287 -16.17 0.87 -14.54
C GLU A 287 -16.39 1.37 -13.10
N PHE A 288 -15.54 0.96 -12.16
CA PHE A 288 -15.52 1.49 -10.80
C PHE A 288 -15.28 3.01 -10.78
N GLU A 289 -14.29 3.49 -11.53
CA GLU A 289 -13.92 4.90 -11.58
C GLU A 289 -15.12 5.81 -11.89
N LYS A 290 -16.01 5.38 -12.81
CA LYS A 290 -17.21 6.15 -13.20
C LYS A 290 -18.20 6.35 -12.05
N THR A 291 -18.19 5.50 -11.03
CA THR A 291 -19.07 5.61 -9.86
C THR A 291 -18.47 6.45 -8.74
N MET A 292 -17.18 6.81 -8.84
CA MET A 292 -16.47 7.53 -7.79
C MET A 292 -16.90 8.99 -7.68
N ALA A 293 -16.87 9.53 -6.46
CA ALA A 293 -17.30 10.87 -6.12
C ALA A 293 -16.62 11.96 -6.97
N TYR A 294 -15.35 11.77 -7.33
CA TYR A 294 -14.60 12.74 -8.13
C TYR A 294 -14.98 12.74 -9.62
N ARG A 295 -15.62 11.67 -10.11
CA ARG A 295 -16.19 11.60 -11.45
C ARG A 295 -17.65 12.06 -11.49
N VAL A 296 -18.41 11.77 -10.43
CA VAL A 296 -19.85 12.06 -10.36
C VAL A 296 -20.12 13.51 -9.91
N GLY A 297 -19.42 14.00 -8.88
CA GLY A 297 -19.65 15.32 -8.30
C GLY A 297 -21.05 15.46 -7.67
N GLY A 298 -21.54 16.70 -7.59
CA GLY A 298 -22.88 17.01 -7.09
C GLY A 298 -23.16 16.65 -5.62
N LEU A 299 -24.45 16.60 -5.28
CA LEU A 299 -24.92 16.47 -3.90
C LEU A 299 -24.53 15.13 -3.25
N GLU A 300 -24.63 14.01 -3.97
CA GLU A 300 -24.31 12.69 -3.42
C GLU A 300 -22.82 12.57 -3.07
N SER A 301 -21.94 13.16 -3.87
CA SER A 301 -20.50 13.20 -3.59
C SER A 301 -20.19 14.07 -2.36
N LEU A 302 -20.91 15.18 -2.17
CA LEU A 302 -20.79 16.00 -0.95
C LEU A 302 -21.32 15.29 0.29
N LYS A 303 -22.44 14.56 0.20
CA LYS A 303 -22.93 13.71 1.30
C LYS A 303 -21.91 12.66 1.70
N LYS A 304 -21.24 12.04 0.70
CA LYS A 304 -20.16 11.08 0.94
C LYS A 304 -19.00 11.74 1.71
N ALA A 305 -18.55 12.92 1.28
CA ALA A 305 -17.51 13.69 1.96
C ALA A 305 -17.90 14.13 3.38
N GLN A 306 -19.14 14.60 3.58
CA GLN A 306 -19.65 15.01 4.89
C GLN A 306 -19.68 13.82 5.86
N LYS A 307 -20.20 12.68 5.41
CA LYS A 307 -20.26 11.45 6.22
C LYS A 307 -18.86 10.95 6.58
N ALA A 308 -17.92 11.04 5.64
CA ALA A 308 -16.56 10.58 5.83
C ALA A 308 -15.82 11.31 6.97
N GLY A 309 -16.12 12.60 7.18
CA GLY A 309 -15.55 13.38 8.27
C GLY A 309 -14.03 13.58 8.18
N ILE A 310 -13.47 13.47 6.97
CA ILE A 310 -12.06 13.69 6.66
C ILE A 310 -11.89 14.88 5.71
N VAL A 311 -10.66 15.31 5.48
CA VAL A 311 -10.40 16.33 4.47
C VAL A 311 -10.66 15.76 3.08
N THR A 312 -11.45 16.53 2.33
CA THR A 312 -11.76 16.28 0.93
C THR A 312 -11.59 17.57 0.16
N THR A 313 -11.42 17.46 -1.15
CA THR A 313 -11.40 18.61 -2.05
C THR A 313 -12.67 18.63 -2.90
N THR A 314 -13.40 19.73 -2.84
CA THR A 314 -14.59 20.01 -3.65
C THR A 314 -14.22 20.94 -4.80
N THR A 315 -14.47 20.53 -6.05
CA THR A 315 -14.19 21.31 -7.25
C THR A 315 -15.49 21.74 -7.94
N PHE A 316 -15.55 23.01 -8.32
CA PHE A 316 -16.68 23.63 -9.00
C PHE A 316 -16.44 23.74 -10.51
N LYS A 317 -17.50 23.95 -11.29
CA LYS A 317 -17.42 24.06 -12.76
C LYS A 317 -16.50 25.21 -13.20
N ASN A 318 -16.43 26.30 -12.45
CA ASN A 318 -15.57 27.45 -12.67
C ASN A 318 -14.08 27.17 -12.36
N LYS A 319 -13.72 25.93 -11.97
CA LYS A 319 -12.37 25.45 -11.63
C LYS A 319 -11.87 25.81 -10.25
N LEU A 320 -12.61 26.59 -9.49
CA LEU A 320 -12.32 26.79 -8.06
C LEU A 320 -12.41 25.44 -7.34
N SER A 321 -11.48 25.21 -6.42
CA SER A 321 -11.44 24.03 -5.56
C SER A 321 -11.22 24.45 -4.11
N ILE A 322 -11.92 23.80 -3.20
CA ILE A 322 -11.80 24.03 -1.76
C ILE A 322 -11.53 22.71 -1.06
N SER A 323 -10.44 22.67 -0.32
CA SER A 323 -10.01 21.54 0.50
C SER A 323 -10.33 21.83 1.96
N GLY A 324 -10.97 20.88 2.64
CA GLY A 324 -11.27 20.97 4.06
C GLY A 324 -12.18 19.83 4.52
N ILE A 325 -12.47 19.76 5.81
CA ILE A 325 -13.46 18.82 6.33
C ILE A 325 -14.85 19.43 6.12
N LEU A 326 -15.69 18.79 5.31
CA LEU A 326 -17.06 19.25 5.07
C LEU A 326 -17.91 18.95 6.30
N TYR A 327 -18.37 19.99 6.98
CA TYR A 327 -19.14 19.88 8.22
C TYR A 327 -20.65 19.93 7.99
N ASP A 328 -21.13 20.94 7.27
CA ASP A 328 -22.55 21.16 7.02
C ASP A 328 -22.80 21.69 5.61
N MET A 329 -24.03 21.51 5.12
CA MET A 329 -24.48 22.06 3.86
C MET A 329 -25.97 22.41 3.90
N LYS A 330 -26.34 23.55 3.32
CA LYS A 330 -27.75 23.95 3.17
C LYS A 330 -28.22 23.66 1.76
N ILE A 331 -29.33 22.95 1.66
CA ILE A 331 -29.92 22.50 0.40
C ILE A 331 -31.32 23.10 0.26
N HIS A 332 -31.65 23.60 -0.93
CA HIS A 332 -32.97 24.12 -1.25
C HIS A 332 -33.41 23.64 -2.64
N PHE A 333 -34.50 22.86 -2.70
CA PHE A 333 -34.99 22.22 -3.92
C PHE A 333 -33.86 21.53 -4.72
N ASP A 334 -33.11 20.66 -4.03
CA ASP A 334 -31.95 19.91 -4.55
C ASP A 334 -30.73 20.74 -4.98
N ASN A 335 -30.77 22.06 -4.83
CA ASN A 335 -29.62 22.94 -5.08
C ASN A 335 -28.86 23.22 -3.78
N ILE A 336 -27.54 23.10 -3.85
CA ILE A 336 -26.65 23.44 -2.74
C ILE A 336 -26.53 24.96 -2.68
N GLN A 337 -26.95 25.55 -1.57
CA GLN A 337 -26.86 26.99 -1.34
C GLN A 337 -25.58 27.37 -0.62
N THR A 338 -25.25 26.62 0.43
CA THR A 338 -24.03 26.85 1.21
C THR A 338 -23.34 25.56 1.56
N ILE A 339 -22.01 25.62 1.66
CA ILE A 339 -21.17 24.53 2.18
C ILE A 339 -20.32 25.13 3.29
N GLN A 340 -20.24 24.44 4.42
CA GLN A 340 -19.39 24.81 5.53
C GLN A 340 -18.24 23.80 5.64
N TRP A 341 -17.01 24.32 5.50
CA TRP A 341 -15.81 23.55 5.82
C TRP A 341 -15.30 23.95 7.20
N THR A 342 -14.74 23.00 7.93
CA THR A 342 -14.14 23.22 9.25
C THR A 342 -12.67 22.84 9.22
N ILE A 343 -11.85 23.65 9.91
CA ILE A 343 -10.42 23.44 10.17
C ILE A 343 -9.58 23.41 8.87
N ALA A 344 -8.43 24.11 8.88
CA ALA A 344 -7.40 24.10 7.82
C ALA A 344 -7.98 24.09 6.40
N VAL A 345 -8.43 25.24 5.90
CA VAL A 345 -9.05 25.34 4.57
C VAL A 345 -8.03 25.83 3.56
N GLN A 346 -7.89 25.10 2.45
CA GLN A 346 -7.04 25.49 1.31
C GLN A 346 -7.89 25.68 0.07
N ALA A 347 -7.73 26.84 -0.57
CA ALA A 347 -8.36 27.14 -1.85
C ALA A 347 -7.36 27.00 -3.00
N GLY A 348 -7.86 26.71 -4.19
CA GLY A 348 -7.08 26.74 -5.42
C GLY A 348 -7.94 26.82 -6.66
N VAL A 349 -7.32 27.07 -7.80
CA VAL A 349 -8.00 27.11 -9.10
C VAL A 349 -7.24 26.25 -10.09
N ASP A 350 -7.98 25.45 -10.86
CA ASP A 350 -7.44 24.53 -11.87
C ASP A 350 -6.30 23.64 -11.32
N SER A 351 -6.59 22.99 -10.19
CA SER A 351 -5.64 22.12 -9.47
C SER A 351 -4.40 22.81 -8.90
N THR A 352 -4.34 24.14 -8.93
CA THR A 352 -3.22 24.92 -8.38
C THR A 352 -3.65 25.65 -7.11
N PRO A 353 -2.97 25.45 -5.96
CA PRO A 353 -3.25 26.21 -4.75
C PRO A 353 -3.06 27.71 -4.96
N ILE A 354 -3.94 28.52 -4.35
CA ILE A 354 -3.74 29.96 -4.25
C ILE A 354 -2.68 30.19 -3.17
N LYS A 355 -1.50 30.71 -3.56
CA LYS A 355 -0.33 30.81 -2.66
C LYS A 355 -0.54 31.77 -1.51
N GLU A 356 -1.36 32.80 -1.74
CA GLU A 356 -1.71 33.83 -0.78
C GLU A 356 -2.78 33.36 0.22
N TRP A 357 -3.30 32.15 0.07
CA TRP A 357 -4.33 31.55 0.92
C TRP A 357 -3.68 30.58 1.92
N ASP A 358 -3.42 31.05 3.14
CA ASP A 358 -2.85 30.20 4.20
C ASP A 358 -3.96 29.43 4.94
N THR A 359 -3.78 28.11 5.12
CA THR A 359 -4.64 27.29 5.97
C THR A 359 -4.74 27.81 7.41
N ALA A 360 -3.71 28.51 7.90
CA ALA A 360 -3.69 29.10 9.23
C ALA A 360 -4.68 30.27 9.40
N ASP A 361 -5.06 30.94 8.32
CA ASP A 361 -5.99 32.08 8.38
C ASP A 361 -7.44 31.65 8.58
N HIS A 362 -7.78 30.38 8.33
CA HIS A 362 -9.15 29.85 8.37
C HIS A 362 -9.33 28.72 9.39
N GLN A 363 -8.67 28.82 10.55
CA GLN A 363 -8.72 27.79 11.60
C GLN A 363 -10.14 27.55 12.15
N ASN A 364 -11.01 28.57 12.12
CA ASN A 364 -12.40 28.48 12.57
C ASN A 364 -13.34 27.87 11.52
N GLY A 365 -12.82 27.48 10.34
CA GLY A 365 -13.60 27.02 9.20
C GLY A 365 -13.94 28.13 8.22
N LEU A 366 -14.57 27.75 7.11
CA LEU A 366 -14.94 28.63 6.01
C LEU A 366 -16.39 28.38 5.61
N MET A 367 -17.17 29.45 5.48
CA MET A 367 -18.51 29.40 4.91
C MET A 367 -18.44 29.70 3.41
N GLY A 368 -18.85 28.75 2.58
CA GLY A 368 -19.05 28.93 1.15
C GLY A 368 -20.49 29.25 0.81
N LEU A 369 -20.73 30.38 0.11
CA LEU A 369 -22.00 30.66 -0.55
C LEU A 369 -21.87 30.35 -2.04
N LEU A 370 -22.75 29.50 -2.56
CA LEU A 370 -22.76 29.12 -3.97
C LEU A 370 -23.87 29.88 -4.69
N SER A 371 -23.51 30.83 -5.53
CA SER A 371 -24.47 31.54 -6.38
C SER A 371 -23.79 32.28 -7.52
N VAL A 372 -24.53 32.51 -8.60
CA VAL A 372 -24.08 33.37 -9.69
C VAL A 372 -24.84 34.70 -9.59
N PRO A 373 -24.18 35.85 -9.78
CA PRO A 373 -24.87 37.14 -9.88
C PRO A 373 -25.98 37.10 -10.94
N LEU A 374 -27.07 37.83 -10.68
CA LEU A 374 -28.28 37.78 -11.50
C LEU A 374 -28.01 38.06 -12.99
N ASP A 375 -27.19 39.06 -13.28
CA ASP A 375 -26.81 39.48 -14.64
C ASP A 375 -26.01 38.41 -15.41
N TYR A 376 -25.48 37.40 -14.72
CA TYR A 376 -24.59 36.36 -15.25
C TYR A 376 -25.18 34.96 -15.14
N LYS A 377 -26.44 34.83 -14.72
CA LYS A 377 -27.12 33.54 -14.50
C LYS A 377 -27.09 32.63 -15.74
N ASP A 378 -27.25 33.22 -16.92
CA ASP A 378 -27.32 32.47 -18.19
C ASP A 378 -25.94 32.16 -18.78
N SER A 379 -24.92 33.02 -18.54
CA SER A 379 -23.56 32.80 -19.04
C SER A 379 -22.79 31.81 -18.17
N GLY A 380 -23.06 31.79 -16.86
CA GLY A 380 -22.40 30.93 -15.87
C GLY A 380 -20.91 31.23 -15.66
N MET A 381 -20.39 32.32 -16.24
CA MET A 381 -19.03 32.82 -16.07
C MET A 381 -19.12 34.33 -15.83
N VAL A 382 -18.60 34.77 -14.69
CA VAL A 382 -18.63 36.19 -14.30
C VAL A 382 -17.36 36.86 -14.83
N ASP A 383 -17.51 37.86 -15.68
CA ASP A 383 -16.37 38.62 -16.21
C ASP A 383 -15.98 39.80 -15.31
N LYS A 384 -14.85 40.44 -15.62
CA LYS A 384 -14.37 41.61 -14.88
C LYS A 384 -15.26 42.85 -15.03
N ASP A 385 -16.14 42.90 -16.03
CA ASP A 385 -17.06 44.02 -16.17
C ASP A 385 -18.04 44.07 -15.01
N TYR A 386 -18.28 42.93 -14.34
CA TYR A 386 -19.06 42.88 -13.11
C TYR A 386 -18.50 43.77 -11.99
N LEU A 387 -17.17 43.81 -11.81
CA LEU A 387 -16.51 44.69 -10.84
C LEU A 387 -16.77 46.16 -11.17
N GLN A 388 -16.66 46.52 -12.45
CA GLN A 388 -16.84 47.90 -12.91
C GLN A 388 -18.29 48.36 -12.80
N LYS A 389 -19.24 47.53 -13.23
CA LYS A 389 -20.68 47.82 -13.17
C LYS A 389 -21.16 47.96 -11.72
N GLY A 390 -20.68 47.10 -10.82
CA GLY A 390 -21.01 47.14 -9.40
C GLY A 390 -20.22 48.17 -8.59
N GLY A 391 -19.16 48.75 -9.16
CA GLY A 391 -18.24 49.65 -8.44
C GLY A 391 -17.50 48.96 -7.29
N PHE A 392 -17.32 47.64 -7.35
CA PHE A 392 -16.74 46.85 -6.25
C PHE A 392 -15.23 47.06 -6.14
N LYS A 393 -14.76 47.38 -4.93
CA LYS A 393 -13.33 47.57 -4.62
C LYS A 393 -12.97 46.87 -3.32
N ILE A 394 -11.77 46.31 -3.28
CA ILE A 394 -11.21 45.73 -2.06
C ILE A 394 -11.15 46.81 -0.96
N GLY A 395 -11.60 46.45 0.24
CA GLY A 395 -11.71 47.31 1.42
C GLY A 395 -13.03 48.06 1.55
N GLU A 396 -13.94 47.96 0.57
CA GLU A 396 -15.26 48.63 0.62
C GLU A 396 -16.39 47.66 0.99
N ASN A 397 -17.42 48.18 1.65
CA ASN A 397 -18.64 47.44 1.93
C ASN A 397 -19.49 47.31 0.67
N ILE A 398 -19.82 46.09 0.31
CA ILE A 398 -20.69 45.77 -0.83
C ILE A 398 -22.05 45.27 -0.35
N SER A 399 -23.07 45.44 -1.18
CA SER A 399 -24.41 44.90 -0.98
C SER A 399 -24.94 44.45 -2.32
N VAL A 400 -25.08 43.13 -2.51
CA VAL A 400 -25.51 42.55 -3.78
C VAL A 400 -26.79 41.74 -3.60
N GLN A 401 -27.75 41.96 -4.49
CA GLN A 401 -28.96 41.15 -4.58
C GLN A 401 -28.74 40.02 -5.58
N LEU A 402 -29.09 38.81 -5.16
CA LEU A 402 -29.06 37.58 -5.95
C LEU A 402 -30.48 37.19 -6.36
N ASP A 403 -30.58 36.10 -7.11
CA ASP A 403 -31.86 35.42 -7.37
C ASP A 403 -32.60 35.05 -6.07
N ASN A 404 -33.93 34.97 -6.17
CA ASN A 404 -34.85 34.64 -5.08
C ASN A 404 -34.80 35.63 -3.90
N ASP A 405 -34.52 36.91 -4.14
CA ASP A 405 -34.48 37.96 -3.11
C ASP A 405 -33.46 37.70 -1.98
N VAL A 406 -32.39 36.94 -2.27
CA VAL A 406 -31.27 36.78 -1.34
C VAL A 406 -30.33 37.98 -1.47
N ILE A 407 -29.98 38.61 -0.34
CA ILE A 407 -29.04 39.75 -0.32
C ILE A 407 -27.78 39.35 0.43
N VAL A 408 -26.63 39.59 -0.19
CA VAL A 408 -25.30 39.38 0.41
C VAL A 408 -24.67 40.74 0.69
N LYS A 409 -24.22 40.94 1.93
CA LYS A 409 -23.51 42.15 2.36
C LYS A 409 -22.20 41.77 3.03
N GLY A 410 -21.22 42.66 3.00
CA GLY A 410 -19.96 42.50 3.72
C GLY A 410 -18.86 43.41 3.18
N CYS A 411 -17.73 43.45 3.86
CA CYS A 411 -16.53 44.14 3.39
C CYS A 411 -15.77 43.24 2.40
N LEU A 412 -15.58 43.70 1.16
CA LEU A 412 -14.85 42.95 0.15
C LEU A 412 -13.37 42.91 0.51
N PHE A 413 -12.88 41.76 0.98
CA PHE A 413 -11.50 41.61 1.43
C PHE A 413 -10.57 41.15 0.29
N ASP A 414 -11.04 40.22 -0.55
CA ASP A 414 -10.25 39.73 -1.68
C ASP A 414 -11.12 39.27 -2.86
N ILE A 415 -10.52 39.20 -4.05
CA ILE A 415 -11.16 38.79 -5.30
C ILE A 415 -10.28 37.73 -5.96
N TYR A 416 -10.86 36.57 -6.28
CA TYR A 416 -10.14 35.50 -6.98
C TYR A 416 -10.54 35.46 -8.43
N GLU A 417 -9.54 35.43 -9.30
CA GLU A 417 -9.70 35.49 -10.74
C GLU A 417 -8.88 34.39 -11.41
N PHE A 418 -9.41 33.84 -12.51
CA PHE A 418 -8.69 32.86 -13.33
C PHE A 418 -9.08 33.02 -14.79
N GLU A 419 -8.08 33.07 -15.67
CA GLU A 419 -8.24 33.25 -17.12
C GLU A 419 -9.18 34.41 -17.53
N GLY A 420 -9.20 35.50 -16.74
CA GLY A 420 -10.03 36.68 -17.03
C GLY A 420 -11.46 36.63 -16.48
N TYR A 421 -11.83 35.55 -15.78
CA TYR A 421 -13.14 35.40 -15.12
C TYR A 421 -13.00 35.44 -13.60
N LEU A 422 -13.98 36.05 -12.94
CA LEU A 422 -14.10 36.07 -11.49
C LEU A 422 -14.59 34.70 -11.00
N GLN A 423 -13.87 34.15 -10.04
CA GLN A 423 -14.15 32.84 -9.45
C GLN A 423 -14.92 32.97 -8.13
N SER A 424 -14.54 33.95 -7.31
CA SER A 424 -15.17 34.21 -6.03
C SER A 424 -14.84 35.60 -5.49
N PHE A 425 -15.67 36.04 -4.55
CA PHE A 425 -15.35 37.11 -3.62
C PHE A 425 -15.09 36.52 -2.23
N TYR A 426 -14.15 37.12 -1.51
CA TYR A 426 -13.95 36.84 -0.11
C TYR A 426 -14.34 38.05 0.72
N LEU A 427 -15.34 37.86 1.58
CA LEU A 427 -15.97 38.93 2.36
C LEU A 427 -15.70 38.73 3.85
N LYS A 428 -15.42 39.83 4.55
CA LYS A 428 -15.37 39.89 6.01
C LYS A 428 -16.59 40.61 6.57
N GLU A 429 -16.99 40.25 7.79
CA GLU A 429 -18.19 40.78 8.46
C GLU A 429 -19.44 40.65 7.55
N ALA A 430 -19.57 39.47 6.95
CA ALA A 430 -20.55 39.21 5.92
C ALA A 430 -21.92 38.86 6.51
N LYS A 431 -22.97 39.20 5.78
CA LYS A 431 -24.36 38.91 6.12
C LYS A 431 -25.10 38.38 4.90
N ILE A 432 -25.79 37.26 5.08
CA ILE A 432 -26.75 36.72 4.11
C ILE A 432 -28.16 36.95 4.63
N ILE A 433 -28.98 37.63 3.84
CA ILE A 433 -30.40 37.86 4.09
C ILE A 433 -31.17 37.00 3.10
N TRP A 434 -31.86 35.97 3.60
CA TRP A 434 -32.62 35.04 2.78
C TRP A 434 -34.00 35.60 2.40
N SER A 435 -34.64 35.00 1.39
CA SER A 435 -35.97 35.39 0.88
C SER A 435 -37.06 35.45 1.96
N ASN A 436 -36.97 34.59 2.97
CA ASN A 436 -37.86 34.55 4.13
C ASN A 436 -37.52 35.60 5.21
N LYS A 437 -36.64 36.57 4.90
CA LYS A 437 -36.09 37.58 5.81
C LYS A 437 -35.29 37.04 6.99
N LYS A 438 -34.87 35.78 6.94
CA LYS A 438 -33.91 35.25 7.92
C LYS A 438 -32.54 35.83 7.62
N GLU A 439 -31.86 36.33 8.63
CA GLU A 439 -30.50 36.85 8.52
C GLU A 439 -29.52 35.87 9.15
N ASN A 440 -28.36 35.73 8.51
CA ASN A 440 -27.22 34.98 9.04
C ASN A 440 -25.95 35.83 8.89
N ASP A 441 -25.29 36.07 10.03
CA ASP A 441 -24.00 36.76 10.10
C ASP A 441 -22.85 35.76 10.06
N TYR A 442 -21.78 36.14 9.38
CA TYR A 442 -20.57 35.36 9.18
C TYR A 442 -19.35 36.26 9.35
N GLU A 443 -18.36 35.83 10.14
CA GLU A 443 -17.09 36.57 10.24
C GLU A 443 -16.38 36.60 8.88
N GLU A 444 -16.37 35.46 8.21
CA GLU A 444 -15.75 35.24 6.91
C GLU A 444 -16.74 34.50 6.00
N LEU A 445 -16.91 35.01 4.77
CA LEU A 445 -17.75 34.40 3.75
C LEU A 445 -17.01 34.31 2.44
N PHE A 446 -16.86 33.09 1.94
CA PHE A 446 -16.34 32.82 0.62
C PHE A 446 -17.47 32.66 -0.38
N TRP A 447 -17.71 33.70 -1.15
CA TRP A 447 -18.78 33.72 -2.13
C TRP A 447 -18.28 33.20 -3.46
N ILE A 448 -18.66 31.96 -3.78
CA ILE A 448 -18.27 31.21 -4.96
C ILE A 448 -19.24 31.51 -6.10
N PHE A 449 -18.72 31.97 -7.23
CA PHE A 449 -19.50 32.27 -8.44
C PHE A 449 -19.82 31.03 -9.26
N ASP A 450 -20.36 30.02 -8.59
CA ASP A 450 -20.82 28.78 -9.19
C ASP A 450 -21.86 28.11 -8.29
N THR A 451 -22.66 27.25 -8.88
CA THR A 451 -23.64 26.40 -8.18
C THR A 451 -23.42 24.92 -8.44
N LYS A 452 -22.53 24.57 -9.38
CA LYS A 452 -22.31 23.20 -9.82
C LYS A 452 -20.99 22.65 -9.31
N VAL A 453 -21.09 21.68 -8.40
CA VAL A 453 -19.97 20.83 -7.98
C VAL A 453 -19.72 19.76 -9.05
N THR A 454 -18.54 19.75 -9.63
CA THR A 454 -18.14 18.82 -10.70
C THR A 454 -17.32 17.64 -10.21
N SER A 455 -16.69 17.74 -9.04
CA SER A 455 -15.85 16.68 -8.48
C SER A 455 -15.74 16.85 -6.97
N VAL A 456 -15.70 15.74 -6.24
CA VAL A 456 -15.28 15.69 -4.82
C VAL A 456 -14.34 14.50 -4.63
N TYR A 457 -13.12 14.71 -4.14
CA TYR A 457 -12.14 13.63 -3.93
C TYR A 457 -11.52 13.68 -2.53
N GLY A 458 -10.99 12.55 -2.06
CA GLY A 458 -10.31 12.44 -0.77
C GLY A 458 -8.96 13.16 -0.76
N GLY A 459 -8.63 13.79 0.37
CA GLY A 459 -7.38 14.53 0.55
C GLY A 459 -7.44 15.98 0.06
N PRO A 460 -6.39 16.77 0.37
CA PRO A 460 -6.29 18.17 -0.01
C PRO A 460 -5.87 18.37 -1.47
N LEU A 461 -6.00 19.59 -1.96
CA LEU A 461 -5.55 20.00 -3.29
C LEU A 461 -4.04 19.88 -3.45
N ASP A 462 -3.28 20.34 -2.45
CA ASP A 462 -1.84 20.15 -2.37
C ASP A 462 -1.42 19.68 -0.97
N GLN A 463 -1.01 18.41 -0.89
CA GLN A 463 -0.62 17.77 0.36
C GLN A 463 0.59 18.44 1.02
N GLN A 464 1.49 19.03 0.23
CA GLN A 464 2.72 19.62 0.77
C GLN A 464 2.46 20.91 1.53
N SER A 465 1.64 21.82 0.98
CA SER A 465 1.32 23.11 1.61
C SER A 465 0.14 23.04 2.59
N PHE A 466 -0.74 22.04 2.50
CA PHE A 466 -1.87 21.90 3.42
C PHE A 466 -1.46 21.56 4.87
N GLY A 467 -0.25 21.00 5.06
CA GLY A 467 0.26 20.58 6.37
C GLY A 467 -0.06 19.13 6.72
N GLU A 468 0.61 18.60 7.75
CA GLU A 468 0.61 17.17 8.11
C GLU A 468 -0.68 16.65 8.77
N HIS A 469 -1.80 17.35 8.65
CA HIS A 469 -3.00 17.08 9.46
C HIS A 469 -3.76 15.80 9.10
N LEU A 470 -3.29 14.96 8.16
CA LEU A 470 -4.16 13.94 7.54
C LEU A 470 -3.57 12.57 7.29
N ILE A 471 -2.26 12.38 7.41
CA ILE A 471 -1.68 11.08 7.10
C ILE A 471 -0.63 10.82 8.18
N GLY A 472 -0.94 9.81 9.01
CA GLY A 472 -0.23 9.47 10.24
C GLY A 472 1.30 9.46 10.10
N GLU A 473 1.98 9.62 11.22
CA GLU A 473 3.44 9.58 11.26
C GLU A 473 3.95 8.22 10.81
N ALA A 474 5.05 8.24 10.04
CA ALA A 474 5.83 7.04 9.79
C ALA A 474 6.47 6.61 11.12
N SER A 475 5.77 5.73 11.84
CA SER A 475 6.30 5.21 13.08
C SER A 475 7.36 4.14 12.79
N THR A 476 8.33 4.07 13.68
CA THR A 476 9.46 3.16 13.59
C THR A 476 8.97 1.73 13.70
N SER A 477 9.38 0.87 12.76
CA SER A 477 9.20 -0.58 12.87
C SER A 477 9.69 -1.07 14.25
N PRO A 478 8.92 -1.90 14.98
CA PRO A 478 9.32 -2.48 16.27
C PRO A 478 10.47 -3.47 16.19
N ASN A 479 10.91 -3.83 14.98
CA ASN A 479 12.11 -4.61 14.76
C ASN A 479 13.35 -3.75 15.03
N ASP A 480 13.51 -3.37 16.29
CA ASP A 480 14.84 -3.30 16.84
C ASP A 480 15.38 -4.73 16.78
N LEU A 481 16.26 -4.98 15.82
CA LEU A 481 16.94 -6.27 15.63
C LEU A 481 17.89 -6.61 16.79
N SER A 482 17.75 -5.92 17.93
CA SER A 482 18.58 -6.08 19.12
C SER A 482 18.31 -7.43 19.81
N GLY A 483 19.37 -8.24 19.84
CA GLY A 483 19.51 -9.46 20.63
C GLY A 483 18.97 -10.71 19.94
N LEU A 484 19.88 -11.55 19.45
CA LEU A 484 19.62 -12.98 19.28
C LEU A 484 19.70 -13.63 20.67
N ASN A 485 18.85 -14.63 20.95
CA ASN A 485 19.05 -15.46 22.14
C ASN A 485 20.28 -16.37 21.97
N GLU A 486 20.72 -17.05 23.03
CA GLU A 486 21.93 -17.90 22.99
C GLU A 486 21.88 -18.96 21.88
N GLU A 487 20.73 -19.61 21.68
CA GLU A 487 20.53 -20.61 20.63
C GLU A 487 20.60 -19.98 19.22
N GLU A 488 19.98 -18.82 19.05
CA GLU A 488 19.99 -18.09 17.78
C GLU A 488 21.37 -17.51 17.45
N ILE A 489 22.18 -17.14 18.45
CA ILE A 489 23.57 -16.72 18.25
C ILE A 489 24.36 -17.90 17.64
N ILE A 490 24.29 -19.07 18.27
CA ILE A 490 24.99 -20.27 17.80
C ILE A 490 24.52 -20.64 16.39
N MET A 491 23.19 -20.61 16.15
CA MET A 491 22.64 -20.91 14.83
C MET A 491 23.06 -19.89 13.78
N ASN A 492 23.10 -18.60 14.12
CA ASN A 492 23.50 -17.55 13.21
C ASN A 492 24.97 -17.67 12.80
N GLU A 493 25.86 -17.96 13.75
CA GLU A 493 27.28 -18.24 13.48
C GLU A 493 27.46 -19.51 12.63
N ALA A 494 26.66 -20.54 12.89
CA ALA A 494 26.69 -21.78 12.11
C ALA A 494 26.23 -21.54 10.66
N LEU A 495 25.14 -20.80 10.46
CA LEU A 495 24.61 -20.45 9.15
C LEU A 495 25.52 -19.47 8.40
N GLN A 496 26.26 -18.61 9.10
CA GLN A 496 27.33 -17.81 8.51
C GLN A 496 28.37 -18.70 7.84
N LYS A 497 28.91 -19.67 8.59
CA LYS A 497 29.91 -20.60 8.05
C LYS A 497 29.36 -21.40 6.88
N ILE A 498 28.13 -21.92 6.96
CA ILE A 498 27.50 -22.61 5.82
C ILE A 498 27.44 -21.71 4.58
N ARG A 499 27.12 -20.42 4.76
CA ARG A 499 27.09 -19.47 3.66
C ARG A 499 28.48 -19.23 3.07
N GLU A 500 29.50 -19.00 3.89
CA GLU A 500 30.89 -18.83 3.46
C GLU A 500 31.38 -20.05 2.66
N LEU A 501 31.08 -21.25 3.16
CA LEU A 501 31.37 -22.51 2.48
C LEU A 501 30.62 -22.62 1.13
N ARG A 502 29.36 -22.19 1.05
CA ARG A 502 28.58 -22.20 -0.19
C ARG A 502 29.10 -21.19 -1.24
N GLU A 503 29.58 -20.03 -0.79
CA GLU A 503 30.10 -18.98 -1.67
C GLU A 503 31.56 -19.25 -2.10
N SER A 504 32.25 -20.17 -1.43
CA SER A 504 33.56 -20.66 -1.86
C SER A 504 33.47 -21.40 -3.21
N SER A 505 34.30 -21.02 -4.19
CA SER A 505 34.30 -21.66 -5.52
C SER A 505 34.90 -23.07 -5.45
N GLU A 506 34.52 -23.97 -6.38
CA GLU A 506 35.11 -25.32 -6.46
C GLU A 506 36.65 -25.32 -6.58
N THR A 507 37.22 -24.23 -7.10
CA THR A 507 38.67 -24.01 -7.22
C THR A 507 39.33 -23.41 -5.97
N GLN A 508 38.55 -23.00 -4.97
CA GLN A 508 38.99 -22.33 -3.74
C GLN A 508 38.34 -22.95 -2.49
N ILE A 509 38.00 -24.24 -2.52
CA ILE A 509 37.54 -24.96 -1.32
C ILE A 509 38.62 -24.78 -0.24
N PRO A 510 38.31 -24.13 0.90
CA PRO A 510 39.27 -23.94 1.98
C PRO A 510 39.91 -25.27 2.41
N LEU A 511 41.20 -25.26 2.77
CA LEU A 511 41.87 -26.48 3.26
C LEU A 511 41.14 -27.11 4.45
N ASN A 512 40.48 -26.27 5.25
CA ASN A 512 39.70 -26.62 6.43
C ASN A 512 38.20 -26.77 6.14
N PHE A 513 37.75 -26.72 4.88
CA PHE A 513 36.31 -26.83 4.52
C PHE A 513 35.64 -28.05 5.14
N ILE A 514 36.34 -29.20 5.09
CA ILE A 514 35.84 -30.44 5.68
C ILE A 514 35.79 -30.32 7.20
N GLU A 515 36.88 -29.86 7.84
CA GLU A 515 36.99 -29.67 9.30
C GLU A 515 35.88 -28.75 9.84
N GLU A 516 35.57 -27.68 9.11
CA GLU A 516 34.49 -26.75 9.44
C GLU A 516 33.11 -27.41 9.32
N LEU A 517 32.85 -28.18 8.25
CA LEU A 517 31.62 -28.96 8.12
C LEU A 517 31.49 -30.02 9.22
N GLU A 518 32.58 -30.70 9.60
CA GLU A 518 32.56 -31.65 10.72
C GLU A 518 32.16 -30.96 12.02
N CYS A 519 32.72 -29.75 12.25
CA CYS A 519 32.44 -28.97 13.43
C CYS A 519 30.96 -28.55 13.46
N LEU A 520 30.41 -28.08 12.33
CA LEU A 520 29.00 -27.72 12.20
C LEU A 520 28.07 -28.92 12.44
N ALA A 521 28.41 -30.08 11.87
CA ALA A 521 27.65 -31.31 12.10
C ALA A 521 27.70 -31.74 13.56
N LYS A 522 28.87 -31.70 14.20
CA LYS A 522 29.00 -31.98 15.63
C LYS A 522 28.19 -30.98 16.46
N ILE A 523 28.23 -29.68 16.14
CA ILE A 523 27.43 -28.66 16.84
C ILE A 523 25.95 -29.02 16.77
N TYR A 524 25.43 -29.32 15.57
CA TYR A 524 24.03 -29.72 15.41
C TYR A 524 23.68 -31.00 16.19
N LEU A 525 24.52 -32.03 16.13
CA LEU A 525 24.27 -33.34 16.76
C LEU A 525 24.40 -33.32 18.30
N SER A 526 25.29 -32.48 18.84
CA SER A 526 25.61 -32.44 20.28
C SER A 526 24.88 -31.35 21.06
N SER A 527 24.34 -30.35 20.37
CA SER A 527 23.54 -29.31 20.99
C SER A 527 22.08 -29.72 21.08
N ASN A 528 21.33 -29.04 21.95
CA ASN A 528 19.86 -29.13 21.93
C ASN A 528 19.22 -28.36 20.74
N LEU A 529 20.02 -27.83 19.80
CA LEU A 529 19.56 -27.08 18.63
C LEU A 529 18.96 -28.02 17.56
N LYS A 530 17.81 -28.61 17.85
CA LYS A 530 17.02 -29.38 16.87
C LYS A 530 16.22 -28.43 15.97
N HIS A 531 16.93 -27.61 15.20
CA HIS A 531 16.33 -26.60 14.33
C HIS A 531 16.26 -27.08 12.87
N TRP A 532 15.06 -27.11 12.29
CA TRP A 532 14.83 -27.65 10.94
C TRP A 532 15.63 -26.91 9.85
N LEU A 533 15.67 -25.57 9.90
CA LEU A 533 16.36 -24.76 8.88
C LEU A 533 17.87 -25.01 8.88
N PHE A 534 18.48 -25.10 10.06
CA PHE A 534 19.90 -25.43 10.18
C PHE A 534 20.17 -26.87 9.70
N ALA A 535 19.32 -27.82 10.08
CA ALA A 535 19.41 -29.21 9.62
C ALA A 535 19.39 -29.30 8.08
N LEU A 536 18.46 -28.57 7.45
CA LEU A 536 18.28 -28.55 6.01
C LEU A 536 19.47 -27.92 5.29
N GLU A 537 19.95 -26.77 5.76
CA GLU A 537 21.10 -26.05 5.21
C GLU A 537 22.39 -26.88 5.32
N LEU A 538 22.59 -27.52 6.47
CA LEU A 538 23.70 -28.43 6.73
C LEU A 538 23.61 -29.68 5.84
N TYR A 539 22.43 -30.27 5.72
CA TYR A 539 22.20 -31.42 4.85
C TYR A 539 22.50 -31.08 3.38
N GLU A 540 22.04 -29.94 2.87
CA GLU A 540 22.30 -29.52 1.49
C GLU A 540 23.81 -29.41 1.21
N ILE A 541 24.54 -28.75 2.10
CA ILE A 541 25.98 -28.53 1.86
C ILE A 541 26.76 -29.85 1.96
N CYS A 542 26.40 -30.73 2.89
CA CYS A 542 26.99 -32.06 3.00
C CYS A 542 26.69 -32.92 1.76
N ILE A 543 25.44 -32.96 1.29
CA ILE A 543 25.05 -33.87 0.19
C ILE A 543 25.57 -33.37 -1.17
N ILE A 544 25.82 -32.08 -1.32
CA ILE A 544 26.48 -31.54 -2.53
C ILE A 544 27.97 -31.91 -2.54
N ASN A 545 28.60 -31.93 -1.37
CA ASN A 545 30.06 -32.06 -1.22
C ASN A 545 30.53 -33.42 -0.68
N PHE A 546 29.64 -34.42 -0.57
CA PHE A 546 29.95 -35.73 0.03
C PHE A 546 31.12 -36.48 -0.63
N HIS A 547 31.39 -36.18 -1.90
CA HIS A 547 32.47 -36.78 -2.67
C HIS A 547 33.87 -36.32 -2.22
N LEU A 548 33.96 -35.23 -1.45
CA LEU A 548 35.23 -34.67 -0.99
C LEU A 548 35.85 -35.44 0.19
N ASN A 549 35.05 -36.09 1.02
CA ASN A 549 35.56 -36.88 2.15
C ASN A 549 34.58 -38.03 2.53
N PRO A 550 35.03 -39.29 2.59
CA PRO A 550 34.21 -40.43 3.02
C PRO A 550 33.56 -40.29 4.41
N MET A 551 34.15 -39.55 5.36
CA MET A 551 33.54 -39.30 6.67
C MET A 551 32.25 -38.47 6.58
N LEU A 552 32.13 -37.59 5.58
CA LEU A 552 30.88 -36.85 5.32
C LEU A 552 29.73 -37.80 5.01
N PHE A 553 30.00 -38.96 4.40
CA PHE A 553 28.97 -39.97 4.14
C PHE A 553 28.38 -40.55 5.43
N SER A 554 29.19 -40.69 6.49
CA SER A 554 28.73 -41.16 7.79
C SER A 554 27.77 -40.16 8.44
N TRP A 555 28.13 -38.87 8.49
CA TRP A 555 27.23 -37.84 9.01
C TRP A 555 26.03 -37.59 8.12
N LEU A 556 26.16 -37.75 6.81
CA LEU A 556 25.00 -37.70 5.92
C LEU A 556 23.97 -38.75 6.27
N ASN A 557 24.39 -39.94 6.70
CA ASN A 557 23.45 -40.96 7.19
C ASN A 557 22.81 -40.55 8.52
N GLU A 558 23.58 -39.99 9.46
CA GLU A 558 23.03 -39.49 10.74
C GLU A 558 22.07 -38.31 10.54
N LEU A 559 22.46 -37.33 9.73
CA LEU A 559 21.62 -36.21 9.34
C LEU A 559 20.41 -36.69 8.55
N ALA A 560 20.55 -37.68 7.67
CA ALA A 560 19.42 -38.29 6.96
C ALA A 560 18.44 -38.95 7.94
N ILE A 561 18.92 -39.61 9.00
CA ILE A 561 18.04 -40.13 10.05
C ILE A 561 17.31 -38.98 10.72
N ILE A 562 18.03 -37.92 11.14
CA ILE A 562 17.43 -36.77 11.84
C ILE A 562 16.40 -36.05 10.99
N VAL A 563 16.72 -35.73 9.74
CA VAL A 563 15.80 -34.98 8.87
C VAL A 563 14.60 -35.81 8.42
N ASN A 564 14.63 -37.14 8.60
CA ASN A 564 13.49 -38.03 8.33
C ASN A 564 12.82 -38.53 9.63
N ASP A 565 13.27 -38.08 10.80
CA ASP A 565 12.70 -38.46 12.09
C ASP A 565 11.58 -37.47 12.47
N GLY A 566 10.35 -37.89 12.21
CA GLY A 566 9.14 -37.11 12.45
C GLY A 566 8.83 -36.84 13.93
N ASP A 567 9.55 -37.47 14.87
CA ASP A 567 9.39 -37.21 16.30
C ASP A 567 10.32 -36.09 16.81
N LEU A 568 11.30 -35.66 16.01
CA LEU A 568 12.27 -34.61 16.40
C LEU A 568 11.75 -33.18 16.20
N PHE A 569 10.80 -33.01 15.28
CA PHE A 569 10.26 -31.71 14.91
C PHE A 569 8.75 -31.71 15.13
N ASN A 570 8.16 -30.53 15.36
CA ASN A 570 6.71 -30.43 15.33
C ASN A 570 6.20 -30.67 13.89
N GLU A 571 4.88 -30.82 13.73
CA GLU A 571 4.26 -31.13 12.44
C GLU A 571 4.57 -30.08 11.36
N GLU A 572 4.62 -28.80 11.72
CA GLU A 572 4.88 -27.70 10.79
C GLU A 572 6.34 -27.69 10.31
N ASP A 573 7.28 -27.80 11.24
CA ASP A 573 8.72 -27.84 10.96
C ASP A 573 9.09 -29.10 10.15
N SER A 574 8.47 -30.25 10.46
CA SER A 574 8.64 -31.49 9.69
C SER A 574 8.24 -31.30 8.24
N LYS A 575 7.10 -30.63 7.99
CA LYS A 575 6.62 -30.34 6.65
C LYS A 575 7.55 -29.39 5.89
N LEU A 576 8.06 -28.34 6.55
CA LEU A 576 9.05 -27.44 5.96
C LEU A 576 10.34 -28.18 5.58
N LEU A 577 10.79 -29.08 6.44
CA LEU A 577 11.97 -29.90 6.19
C LEU A 577 11.76 -30.83 4.98
N ASP A 578 10.65 -31.55 4.92
CA ASP A 578 10.28 -32.43 3.82
C ASP A 578 10.25 -31.70 2.47
N ASP A 579 9.64 -30.51 2.46
CA ASP A 579 9.52 -29.70 1.26
C ASP A 579 10.90 -29.19 0.79
N GLY A 580 11.75 -28.74 1.72
CA GLY A 580 13.14 -28.40 1.44
C GLY A 580 13.95 -29.57 0.87
N LEU A 581 13.82 -30.77 1.46
CA LEU A 581 14.51 -31.98 0.99
C LEU A 581 14.10 -32.35 -0.44
N LYS A 582 12.83 -32.17 -0.82
CA LYS A 582 12.36 -32.37 -2.20
C LYS A 582 13.07 -31.43 -3.18
N ILE A 583 13.35 -30.18 -2.80
CA ILE A 583 14.15 -29.26 -3.62
C ILE A 583 15.57 -29.77 -3.81
N ILE A 584 16.25 -30.10 -2.71
CA ILE A 584 17.64 -30.55 -2.72
C ILE A 584 17.76 -31.80 -3.61
N ASN A 585 16.87 -32.77 -3.42
CA ASN A 585 16.85 -34.01 -4.21
C ASN A 585 16.60 -33.76 -5.70
N ASN A 586 15.73 -32.81 -6.06
CA ASN A 586 15.50 -32.44 -7.46
C ASN A 586 16.73 -31.77 -8.09
N LYS A 587 17.45 -30.92 -7.35
CA LYS A 587 18.69 -30.28 -7.79
C LYS A 587 19.78 -31.33 -8.06
N LEU A 588 19.92 -32.34 -7.21
CA LEU A 588 20.86 -33.44 -7.38
C LEU A 588 20.55 -34.31 -8.60
N LYS A 589 19.26 -34.60 -8.86
CA LYS A 589 18.84 -35.32 -10.08
C LYS A 589 19.18 -34.54 -11.35
N GLY A 590 19.02 -33.22 -11.35
CA GLY A 590 19.41 -32.35 -12.47
C GLY A 590 20.92 -32.40 -12.77
N ARG A 591 21.76 -32.43 -11.73
CA ARG A 591 23.22 -32.54 -11.86
C ARG A 591 23.72 -33.90 -12.37
N LYS A 592 22.95 -34.98 -12.21
CA LYS A 592 23.32 -36.31 -12.72
C LYS A 592 23.00 -36.49 -14.22
N ASN A 593 22.18 -35.60 -14.78
CA ASN A 593 21.70 -35.64 -16.17
C ASN A 593 22.35 -34.56 -17.06
N ALA A 594 23.22 -33.73 -16.50
CA ALA A 594 24.06 -32.75 -17.19
C ALA A 594 25.51 -33.23 -17.13
#